data_AF-G3Y3W8-F1
#
_entry.id   AF-G3Y3W8-F1
#
_cell.length_a   1.000
_cell.length_b   1.000
_cell.length_c   1.000
_cell.angle_alpha   90.00
_cell.angle_beta   90.00
_cell.angle_gamma   90.00
#
_symmetry.space_group_name_H-M   'P 1'
#
loop_
_entity.id
_entity.type
_entity.pdbx_description
1 polymer ?
#
loop_
_entity_poly.entity_id
_entity_poly.type
_entity_poly.pdbx_seq_one_letter_code
_entity_poly.pdbx_strand_id
1 'polypeptide(L)'
;MNSFFFFPQLPWEIRHAIWRLCLPGPQIVEFDRPICNNEPCHGWCGVHHRYHLRLPALAAVCQESRVLVLQEYYNPEADAEIPHPYYPAAYQHVRFRPGIDILHFNWDEGDEGAYDFWNDEDNAIQYFCAVARKAVHNPISITDRHLRQNFDDPFFAGSVRVAALDKYAIRDHWLVLIQTISFDFTDDVEALQSGLFGEFELDPVRYVNPNDSETLHRYCQLWRTQNPTDITACTTTAPAAPIAPWTREVQQAAAVEFFALLEDGHKPLHDRLARWKEYVDRRWVWNVFHRMTEEAKAGAPVSVPDCDVLFLPPYPGYDWEDDEETYEYFRSKYTLNRGHPWIQAVLDKMPVFQPMILFRHRTGIGCNGR
;
A
#
# COMPACT_ATOMS: atom_id res chain seq x y z
N MET A 1 38.64 -6.47 11.93
CA MET A 1 38.16 -5.22 11.31
C MET A 1 39.35 -4.48 10.74
N ASN A 2 39.51 -4.47 9.42
CA ASN A 2 40.55 -3.68 8.77
C ASN A 2 40.07 -2.22 8.73
N SER A 3 40.68 -1.36 9.55
CA SER A 3 40.38 0.08 9.52
C SER A 3 40.82 0.65 8.17
N PHE A 4 39.94 1.39 7.51
CA PHE A 4 40.21 2.04 6.23
C PHE A 4 41.10 3.28 6.49
N PHE A 5 42.39 3.05 6.74
CA PHE A 5 43.34 4.06 7.22
C PHE A 5 43.43 5.33 6.36
N PHE A 6 43.09 5.22 5.08
CA PHE A 6 43.12 6.34 4.14
C PHE A 6 41.86 7.21 4.19
N PHE A 7 40.73 6.71 4.73
CA PHE A 7 39.47 7.46 4.73
C PHE A 7 39.62 8.84 5.38
N PRO A 8 40.20 9.00 6.59
CA PRO A 8 40.35 10.31 7.23
C PRO A 8 41.32 11.26 6.49
N GLN A 9 42.16 10.73 5.59
CA GLN A 9 43.14 11.50 4.82
C GLN A 9 42.53 12.08 3.53
N LEU A 10 41.33 11.64 3.14
CA LEU A 10 40.64 12.16 1.98
C LEU A 10 40.13 13.59 2.24
N PRO A 11 40.11 14.46 1.21
CA PRO A 11 39.43 15.75 1.27
C PRO A 11 37.99 15.60 1.76
N TRP A 12 37.49 16.61 2.46
CA TRP A 12 36.16 16.54 3.09
C TRP A 12 35.06 16.32 2.05
N GLU A 13 35.20 16.87 0.84
CA GLU A 13 34.25 16.70 -0.26
C GLU A 13 34.12 15.23 -0.66
N ILE A 14 35.24 14.50 -0.69
CA ILE A 14 35.28 13.09 -1.06
C ILE A 14 34.70 12.24 0.07
N ARG A 15 35.08 12.51 1.33
CA ARG A 15 34.50 11.81 2.49
C ARG A 15 32.99 12.00 2.56
N HIS A 16 32.53 13.22 2.35
CA HIS A 16 31.12 13.57 2.34
C HIS A 16 30.37 12.89 1.19
N ALA A 17 30.94 12.82 -0.01
CA ALA A 17 30.36 12.08 -1.13
C ALA A 17 30.27 10.57 -0.82
N ILE A 18 31.31 9.98 -0.22
CA ILE A 18 31.28 8.58 0.23
C ILE A 18 30.17 8.37 1.25
N TRP A 19 30.04 9.25 2.26
CA TRP A 19 28.97 9.11 3.25
C TRP A 19 27.57 9.21 2.63
N ARG A 20 27.38 10.09 1.65
CA ARG A 20 26.12 10.15 0.90
C ARG A 20 25.83 8.86 0.14
N LEU A 21 26.84 8.23 -0.46
CA LEU A 21 26.69 6.94 -1.12
C LEU A 21 26.43 5.79 -0.14
N CYS A 22 26.81 5.93 1.13
CA CYS A 22 26.54 4.95 2.18
C CYS A 22 25.18 5.14 2.86
N LEU A 23 24.42 6.19 2.56
CA LEU A 23 23.05 6.29 3.03
C LEU A 23 22.23 5.13 2.47
N PRO A 24 21.32 4.54 3.26
CA PRO A 24 20.51 3.43 2.78
C PRO A 24 19.70 3.86 1.54
N GLY A 25 19.28 2.89 0.71
CA GLY A 25 18.31 3.14 -0.36
C GLY A 25 16.97 3.64 0.19
N PRO A 26 15.98 3.90 -0.68
CA PRO A 26 14.64 4.31 -0.26
C PRO A 26 14.09 3.40 0.84
N GLN A 27 13.75 3.99 1.99
CA GLN A 27 13.09 3.28 3.09
C GLN A 27 11.58 3.45 2.97
N ILE A 28 10.84 2.46 3.46
CA ILE A 28 9.38 2.54 3.55
C ILE A 28 9.01 3.01 4.95
N VAL A 29 8.43 4.20 5.04
CA VAL A 29 8.02 4.82 6.29
C VAL A 29 6.52 4.66 6.45
N GLU A 30 6.10 3.78 7.36
CA GLU A 30 4.67 3.50 7.59
C GLU A 30 4.08 4.49 8.61
N PHE A 31 3.03 5.20 8.20
CA PHE A 31 2.35 6.25 8.99
C PHE A 31 1.17 5.74 9.80
N ASP A 32 0.82 4.46 9.73
CA ASP A 32 -0.23 3.90 10.59
C ASP A 32 0.09 2.47 10.99
N ARG A 33 -0.73 1.90 11.87
CA ARG A 33 -0.63 0.50 12.29
C ARG A 33 -0.45 -0.36 11.05
N PRO A 34 0.53 -1.27 11.06
CA PRO A 34 0.73 -2.16 9.94
C PRO A 34 -0.57 -2.92 9.67
N ILE A 35 -1.07 -2.82 8.43
CA ILE A 35 -2.11 -3.72 7.97
C ILE A 35 -1.46 -5.09 7.75
N CYS A 36 -1.94 -6.07 8.49
CA CYS A 36 -1.49 -7.46 8.40
C CYS A 36 -2.54 -8.21 7.59
N ASN A 37 -2.25 -8.46 6.31
CA ASN A 37 -3.13 -9.21 5.40
C ASN A 37 -4.56 -8.65 5.32
N ASN A 38 -4.65 -7.34 5.06
CA ASN A 38 -5.90 -6.60 4.85
C ASN A 38 -6.76 -6.35 6.10
N GLU A 39 -6.24 -6.59 7.30
CA GLU A 39 -6.83 -6.07 8.54
C GLU A 39 -5.84 -5.24 9.36
N PRO A 40 -6.33 -4.21 10.09
CA PRO A 40 -5.52 -3.47 11.05
C PRO A 40 -4.93 -4.43 12.09
N CYS A 41 -3.62 -4.34 12.35
CA CYS A 41 -3.03 -5.09 13.46
C CYS A 41 -3.67 -4.62 14.80
N HIS A 42 -4.50 -5.46 15.41
CA HIS A 42 -5.18 -5.17 16.68
C HIS A 42 -4.25 -5.28 17.92
N GLY A 43 -3.03 -5.80 17.77
CA GLY A 43 -2.02 -5.85 18.83
C GLY A 43 -1.24 -4.53 19.00
N TRP A 44 -0.56 -4.37 20.14
CA TRP A 44 0.46 -3.31 20.31
C TRP A 44 1.60 -3.53 19.32
N CYS A 45 1.49 -2.95 18.13
CA CYS A 45 2.53 -2.98 17.11
C CYS A 45 3.67 -1.98 17.40
N GLY A 46 4.03 -1.83 18.69
CA GLY A 46 5.06 -0.89 19.15
C GLY A 46 6.46 -1.22 18.64
N VAL A 47 6.68 -2.44 18.13
CA VAL A 47 7.95 -2.86 17.54
C VAL A 47 8.17 -2.18 16.18
N HIS A 48 7.17 -2.19 15.28
CA HIS A 48 7.27 -1.57 13.96
C HIS A 48 7.42 -0.05 14.05
N HIS A 49 6.64 0.58 14.93
CA HIS A 49 6.74 2.02 15.16
C HIS A 49 8.16 2.44 15.63
N ARG A 50 8.83 1.61 16.43
CA ARG A 50 10.20 1.88 16.88
C ARG A 50 11.25 1.72 15.77
N TYR A 51 11.02 0.91 14.74
CA TYR A 51 11.96 0.81 13.61
C TYR A 51 11.92 2.07 12.75
N HIS A 52 10.72 2.59 12.44
CA HIS A 52 10.53 3.81 11.65
C HIS A 52 11.02 5.09 12.34
N LEU A 53 11.24 5.06 13.66
CA LEU A 53 11.83 6.17 14.42
C LEU A 53 13.37 6.11 14.55
N ARG A 54 14.02 5.01 14.14
CA ARG A 54 15.47 4.87 14.25
C ARG A 54 16.15 5.64 13.12
N LEU A 55 17.26 6.30 13.46
CA LEU A 55 18.19 6.75 12.43
C LEU A 55 18.92 5.53 11.84
N PRO A 56 19.31 5.58 10.55
CA PRO A 56 20.18 4.57 9.96
C PRO A 56 21.41 4.28 10.82
N ALA A 57 21.91 3.04 10.79
CA ALA A 57 23.12 2.59 11.46
C ALA A 57 24.33 3.49 11.13
N LEU A 58 24.32 4.12 9.94
CA LEU A 58 25.30 5.12 9.53
C LEU A 58 25.45 6.27 10.55
N ALA A 59 24.37 6.65 11.27
CA ALA A 59 24.40 7.69 12.30
C ALA A 59 25.17 7.31 13.57
N ALA A 60 25.52 6.04 13.73
CA ALA A 60 26.29 5.51 14.85
C ALA A 60 27.78 5.30 14.53
N VAL A 61 28.20 5.45 13.27
CA VAL A 61 29.59 5.17 12.83
C VAL A 61 30.57 6.20 13.37
N CYS A 62 30.34 7.50 13.10
CA CYS A 62 31.17 8.59 13.61
C CYS A 62 30.39 9.92 13.63
N GLN A 63 31.02 10.99 14.11
CA GLN A 63 30.38 12.31 14.17
C GLN A 63 30.06 12.86 12.78
N GLU A 64 30.96 12.70 11.80
CA GLU A 64 30.75 13.19 10.43
C GLU A 64 29.54 12.54 9.77
N SER A 65 29.44 11.21 9.86
CA SER A 65 28.31 10.47 9.30
C SER A 65 26.99 10.79 10.03
N ARG A 66 27.04 10.99 11.36
CA ARG A 66 25.87 11.39 12.15
C ARG A 66 25.32 12.75 11.73
N VAL A 67 26.19 13.73 11.50
CA VAL A 67 25.78 15.06 11.04
C VAL A 67 25.10 14.97 9.69
N LEU A 68 25.67 14.20 8.75
CA LEU A 68 25.04 13.97 7.45
C LEU A 68 23.66 13.33 7.60
N VAL A 69 23.54 12.23 8.34
CA VAL A 69 22.25 11.54 8.52
C VAL A 69 21.20 12.47 9.14
N LEU A 70 21.58 13.29 10.13
CA LEU A 70 20.66 14.26 10.70
C LEU A 70 20.25 15.32 9.68
N GLN A 71 21.16 15.81 8.83
CA GLN A 71 20.82 16.77 7.77
C GLN A 71 19.84 16.20 6.73
N GLU A 72 19.95 14.92 6.40
CA GLU A 72 19.12 14.29 5.37
C GLU A 72 17.73 13.85 5.91
N TYR A 73 17.64 13.48 7.20
CA TYR A 73 16.40 12.93 7.81
C TYR A 73 15.67 13.88 8.76
N TYR A 74 16.27 15.01 9.16
CA TYR A 74 15.65 15.97 10.06
C TYR A 74 15.31 17.27 9.32
N ASN A 75 14.02 17.57 9.19
CA ASN A 75 13.53 18.79 8.53
C ASN A 75 12.50 19.51 9.43
N PRO A 76 12.96 20.33 10.39
CA PRO A 76 12.08 20.94 11.40
C PRO A 76 11.10 21.96 10.81
N GLU A 77 11.47 22.65 9.73
CA GLU A 77 10.57 23.60 9.05
C GLU A 77 9.40 22.85 8.40
N ALA A 78 9.68 21.71 7.78
CA ALA A 78 8.65 20.89 7.17
C ALA A 78 7.82 20.07 8.19
N ASP A 79 8.29 19.92 9.43
CA ASP A 79 7.54 19.27 10.51
C ASP A 79 6.50 20.19 11.16
N ALA A 80 6.72 21.52 11.11
CA ALA A 80 5.83 22.50 11.72
C ALA A 80 4.47 22.67 11.00
N GLU A 81 4.39 22.29 9.71
CA GLU A 81 3.18 22.44 8.88
C GLU A 81 2.25 21.23 8.92
N ILE A 82 2.71 20.09 9.44
CA ILE A 82 1.86 18.89 9.59
C ILE A 82 0.95 19.13 10.81
N PRO A 83 -0.38 19.12 10.66
CA PRO A 83 -1.29 19.21 11.79
C PRO A 83 -0.90 18.15 12.81
N HIS A 84 -0.74 18.53 14.09
CA HIS A 84 -0.52 17.55 15.14
C HIS A 84 -1.75 16.66 15.21
N PRO A 85 -1.66 15.39 14.79
CA PRO A 85 -2.80 14.52 14.96
C PRO A 85 -3.00 14.35 16.46
N TYR A 86 -4.25 14.39 16.96
CA TYR A 86 -4.59 13.99 18.34
C TYR A 86 -4.33 12.49 18.61
N TYR A 87 -3.63 11.82 17.70
CA TYR A 87 -3.09 10.49 17.87
C TYR A 87 -2.00 10.48 18.94
N PRO A 88 -1.75 9.32 19.58
CA PRO A 88 -0.67 9.19 20.55
C PRO A 88 0.67 9.70 19.99
N ALA A 89 1.51 10.23 20.88
CA ALA A 89 2.80 10.90 20.63
C ALA A 89 3.79 10.18 19.68
N ALA A 90 3.50 8.95 19.30
CA ALA A 90 4.14 8.17 18.25
C ALA A 90 4.38 8.96 16.95
N TYR A 91 3.41 9.76 16.49
CA TYR A 91 3.51 10.44 15.17
C TYR A 91 4.25 11.77 15.18
N GLN A 92 4.70 12.27 16.34
CA GLN A 92 5.36 13.57 16.47
C GLN A 92 6.79 13.60 15.90
N HIS A 93 7.33 12.45 15.48
CA HIS A 93 8.74 12.29 15.12
C HIS A 93 8.98 11.42 13.89
N VAL A 94 8.03 11.32 12.95
CA VAL A 94 8.24 10.54 11.73
C VAL A 94 9.36 11.18 10.91
N ARG A 95 10.45 10.44 10.71
CA ARG A 95 11.62 10.90 9.95
C ARG A 95 11.65 10.21 8.60
N PHE A 96 11.85 10.98 7.55
CA PHE A 96 12.01 10.46 6.20
C PHE A 96 12.87 11.43 5.40
N ARG A 97 13.58 10.92 4.39
CA ARG A 97 14.33 11.73 3.43
C ARG A 97 13.39 12.26 2.35
N PRO A 98 13.29 13.58 2.18
CA PRO A 98 12.50 14.18 1.11
C PRO A 98 12.95 13.69 -0.27
N GLY A 99 11.98 13.35 -1.12
CA GLY A 99 12.22 12.90 -2.50
C GLY A 99 12.84 11.50 -2.66
N ILE A 100 13.18 10.80 -1.57
CA ILE A 100 13.84 9.49 -1.62
C ILE A 100 12.95 8.42 -0.99
N ASP A 101 12.60 8.58 0.29
CA ASP A 101 11.88 7.54 1.03
C ASP A 101 10.41 7.46 0.60
N ILE A 102 9.82 6.28 0.73
CA ILE A 102 8.44 5.98 0.35
C ILE A 102 7.56 6.12 1.59
N LEU A 103 6.56 7.00 1.51
CA LEU A 103 5.62 7.20 2.61
C LEU A 103 4.43 6.26 2.43
N HIS A 104 4.20 5.36 3.37
CA HIS A 104 3.13 4.38 3.29
C HIS A 104 1.99 4.67 4.27
N PHE A 105 0.78 4.75 3.74
CA PHE A 105 -0.44 4.91 4.50
C PHE A 105 -1.23 3.61 4.46
N ASN A 106 -1.33 2.98 5.63
CA ASN A 106 -2.27 1.92 5.89
C ASN A 106 -3.62 2.58 6.20
N TRP A 107 -4.39 2.95 5.17
CA TRP A 107 -5.66 3.65 5.34
C TRP A 107 -6.77 2.97 4.54
N ASP A 108 -7.86 2.62 5.21
CA ASP A 108 -9.10 2.12 4.62
C ASP A 108 -10.28 3.04 5.00
N GLU A 109 -11.23 3.27 4.08
CA GLU A 109 -12.51 3.94 4.39
C GLU A 109 -13.31 3.15 5.45
N GLY A 110 -13.13 1.83 5.52
CA GLY A 110 -13.67 1.00 6.60
C GLY A 110 -13.13 1.35 8.00
N ASP A 111 -11.96 2.00 8.07
CA ASP A 111 -11.38 2.47 9.32
C ASP A 111 -11.93 3.83 9.77
N GLU A 112 -12.76 4.53 8.97
CA GLU A 112 -13.40 5.80 9.38
C GLU A 112 -14.15 5.61 10.72
N GLY A 113 -14.93 4.54 10.85
CA GLY A 113 -15.61 4.21 12.11
C GLY A 113 -14.65 3.77 13.22
N ALA A 114 -13.50 3.16 12.89
CA ALA A 114 -12.50 2.79 13.88
C ALA A 114 -11.75 4.01 14.42
N TYR A 115 -11.62 5.08 13.65
CA TYR A 115 -11.08 6.37 14.10
C TYR A 115 -12.12 7.23 14.82
N ASP A 116 -13.40 7.10 14.50
CA ASP A 116 -14.51 7.75 15.22
C ASP A 116 -14.59 7.32 16.70
N PHE A 117 -14.18 6.09 17.03
CA PHE A 117 -14.13 5.61 18.42
C PHE A 117 -13.05 6.31 19.28
N TRP A 118 -12.15 7.12 18.71
CA TRP A 118 -11.03 7.74 19.41
C TRP A 118 -11.16 9.26 19.62
N ASN A 119 -12.40 9.74 19.76
CA ASN A 119 -12.86 11.12 20.04
C ASN A 119 -12.95 12.05 18.81
N ASP A 120 -14.12 12.67 18.66
CA ASP A 120 -14.50 14.00 18.15
C ASP A 120 -13.68 14.74 17.06
N GLU A 121 -12.71 14.13 16.37
CA GLU A 121 -12.01 14.76 15.25
C GLU A 121 -12.05 13.93 13.97
N ASP A 122 -12.58 14.60 12.94
CA ASP A 122 -12.78 14.16 11.57
C ASP A 122 -11.53 13.53 10.93
N ASN A 123 -11.67 12.27 10.52
CA ASN A 123 -11.07 11.69 9.31
C ASN A 123 -9.54 11.86 9.10
N ALA A 124 -8.78 10.75 9.18
CA ALA A 124 -7.33 10.64 8.90
C ALA A 124 -6.89 11.25 7.54
N ILE A 125 -7.85 11.50 6.65
CA ILE A 125 -7.67 12.18 5.37
C ILE A 125 -7.06 13.58 5.47
N GLN A 126 -7.38 14.40 6.48
CA GLN A 126 -6.78 15.74 6.56
C GLN A 126 -5.27 15.64 6.81
N TYR A 127 -4.88 14.71 7.70
CA TYR A 127 -3.49 14.38 7.97
C TYR A 127 -2.81 13.82 6.73
N PHE A 128 -3.44 12.86 6.05
CA PHE A 128 -2.94 12.31 4.78
C PHE A 128 -2.71 13.40 3.73
N CYS A 129 -3.67 14.31 3.53
CA CYS A 129 -3.53 15.44 2.62
C CYS A 129 -2.37 16.37 3.01
N ALA A 130 -2.18 16.64 4.30
CA ALA A 130 -1.08 17.47 4.79
C ALA A 130 0.29 16.81 4.54
N VAL A 131 0.43 15.52 4.88
CA VAL A 131 1.67 14.78 4.61
C VAL A 131 1.92 14.66 3.11
N ALA A 132 0.89 14.38 2.31
CA ALA A 132 1.01 14.30 0.85
C ALA A 132 1.46 15.62 0.21
N ARG A 133 1.03 16.77 0.75
CA ARG A 133 1.51 18.10 0.34
C ARG A 133 2.95 18.36 0.74
N LYS A 134 3.42 17.88 1.91
CA LYS A 134 4.84 17.97 2.28
C LYS A 134 5.70 17.07 1.39
N ALA A 135 5.19 15.88 1.11
CA ALA A 135 5.88 14.81 0.42
C ALA A 135 5.76 14.94 -1.11
N VAL A 136 5.74 16.17 -1.65
CA VAL A 136 5.50 16.44 -3.09
C VAL A 136 6.39 15.56 -3.97
N HIS A 137 7.66 15.40 -3.58
CA HIS A 137 8.63 14.65 -4.35
C HIS A 137 8.78 13.18 -3.91
N ASN A 138 8.25 12.79 -2.77
CA ASN A 138 8.34 11.42 -2.29
C ASN A 138 7.31 10.54 -3.01
N PRO A 139 7.64 9.27 -3.30
CA PRO A 139 6.64 8.29 -3.63
C PRO A 139 5.70 8.08 -2.44
N ILE A 140 4.40 7.99 -2.71
CA ILE A 140 3.39 7.70 -1.70
C ILE A 140 2.73 6.37 -2.04
N SER A 141 2.61 5.52 -1.02
CA SER A 141 1.98 4.22 -1.10
C SER A 141 0.74 4.14 -0.21
N ILE A 142 -0.30 3.47 -0.67
CA ILE A 142 -1.59 3.36 0.02
C ILE A 142 -2.11 1.92 0.06
N THR A 143 -2.90 1.62 1.09
CA THR A 143 -3.55 0.33 1.34
C THR A 143 -5.06 0.50 1.33
N ASP A 144 -5.65 0.87 0.18
CA ASP A 144 -7.09 1.22 0.09
C ASP A 144 -7.93 0.04 -0.43
N ARG A 145 -9.05 -0.27 0.27
CA ARG A 145 -9.97 -1.38 -0.09
C ARG A 145 -10.62 -1.23 -1.46
N HIS A 146 -10.98 -0.01 -1.83
CA HIS A 146 -11.62 0.34 -3.10
C HIS A 146 -10.67 0.24 -4.26
N LEU A 147 -9.37 0.26 -4.02
CA LEU A 147 -8.36 0.03 -5.05
C LEU A 147 -7.82 -1.40 -5.05
N ARG A 148 -8.17 -2.28 -4.10
CA ARG A 148 -7.68 -3.68 -4.03
C ARG A 148 -8.74 -4.75 -4.25
N GLN A 149 -10.05 -4.43 -4.28
CA GLN A 149 -11.15 -5.42 -4.28
C GLN A 149 -10.94 -6.63 -5.21
N ASN A 150 -10.54 -6.42 -6.47
CA ASN A 150 -10.27 -7.53 -7.40
C ASN A 150 -9.06 -8.44 -7.03
N PHE A 151 -8.18 -7.97 -6.15
CA PHE A 151 -7.14 -8.79 -5.53
C PHE A 151 -7.63 -9.55 -4.30
N ASP A 152 -8.70 -9.13 -3.62
CA ASP A 152 -9.10 -9.71 -2.32
C ASP A 152 -10.47 -10.44 -2.31
N ASP A 153 -11.47 -10.04 -3.12
CA ASP A 153 -12.76 -10.73 -3.26
C ASP A 153 -13.57 -10.19 -4.49
N PRO A 154 -14.25 -11.03 -5.28
CA PRO A 154 -15.12 -10.61 -6.39
C PRO A 154 -16.39 -9.80 -6.04
N PHE A 155 -16.78 -9.61 -4.78
CA PHE A 155 -18.02 -8.87 -4.48
C PHE A 155 -17.85 -7.35 -4.67
N PHE A 156 -18.15 -6.87 -5.88
CA PHE A 156 -18.09 -5.47 -6.27
C PHE A 156 -19.26 -4.66 -5.69
N ALA A 157 -18.94 -3.63 -4.91
CA ALA A 157 -19.88 -2.56 -4.50
C ALA A 157 -19.65 -1.28 -5.34
N GLY A 158 -19.24 -1.46 -6.59
CA GLY A 158 -18.60 -0.41 -7.38
C GLY A 158 -19.53 0.50 -8.19
N SER A 159 -20.83 0.39 -8.01
CA SER A 159 -21.87 1.30 -8.54
C SER A 159 -22.23 2.43 -7.56
N VAL A 160 -21.58 2.47 -6.39
CA VAL A 160 -21.79 3.53 -5.39
C VAL A 160 -20.61 4.51 -5.42
N ARG A 161 -20.88 5.81 -5.25
CA ARG A 161 -19.83 6.83 -5.10
C ARG A 161 -18.92 6.52 -3.91
N VAL A 162 -17.62 6.77 -4.07
CA VAL A 162 -16.65 6.72 -2.96
C VAL A 162 -15.97 8.07 -2.87
N ALA A 163 -16.40 8.88 -1.90
CA ALA A 163 -15.86 10.23 -1.69
C ALA A 163 -14.34 10.21 -1.43
N ALA A 164 -13.81 9.10 -0.90
CA ALA A 164 -12.37 8.93 -0.71
C ALA A 164 -11.56 8.95 -2.02
N LEU A 165 -12.10 8.43 -3.13
CA LEU A 165 -11.37 8.35 -4.40
C LEU A 165 -11.08 9.73 -5.00
N ASP A 166 -11.96 10.73 -4.77
CA ASP A 166 -11.73 12.11 -5.20
C ASP A 166 -10.42 12.68 -4.64
N LYS A 167 -9.98 12.18 -3.48
CA LYS A 167 -8.79 12.63 -2.77
C LYS A 167 -7.50 12.14 -3.42
N TYR A 168 -7.54 11.06 -4.20
CA TYR A 168 -6.36 10.59 -4.94
C TYR A 168 -6.02 11.49 -6.13
N ALA A 169 -6.93 12.36 -6.57
CA ALA A 169 -6.66 13.33 -7.63
C ALA A 169 -5.63 14.41 -7.26
N ILE A 170 -5.20 14.50 -5.98
CA ILE A 170 -4.20 15.48 -5.54
C ILE A 170 -2.77 15.16 -6.04
N ARG A 171 -2.55 13.96 -6.59
CA ARG A 171 -1.25 13.53 -7.12
C ARG A 171 -1.45 12.71 -8.39
N ASP A 172 -0.47 12.80 -9.28
CA ASP A 172 -0.48 12.08 -10.55
C ASP A 172 -0.08 10.60 -10.42
N HIS A 173 0.54 10.21 -9.29
CA HIS A 173 1.08 8.86 -9.12
C HIS A 173 0.95 8.35 -7.68
N TRP A 174 0.49 7.10 -7.57
CA TRP A 174 0.27 6.37 -6.32
C TRP A 174 0.81 4.95 -6.44
N LEU A 175 1.57 4.52 -5.45
CA LEU A 175 1.83 3.10 -5.24
C LEU A 175 0.62 2.50 -4.50
N VAL A 176 0.08 1.42 -5.00
CA VAL A 176 -1.09 0.75 -4.42
C VAL A 176 -0.68 -0.63 -3.95
N LEU A 177 -0.80 -0.85 -2.65
CA LEU A 177 -0.54 -2.14 -2.06
C LEU A 177 -1.69 -3.09 -2.40
N ILE A 178 -1.38 -4.11 -3.21
CA ILE A 178 -2.35 -5.12 -3.68
C ILE A 178 -2.20 -6.46 -2.96
N GLN A 179 -1.09 -6.70 -2.28
CA GLN A 179 -0.86 -7.90 -1.48
C GLN A 179 0.22 -7.64 -0.43
N THR A 180 -0.01 -8.11 0.79
CA THR A 180 1.00 -8.17 1.86
C THR A 180 1.36 -9.62 2.14
N ILE A 181 2.66 -9.90 2.29
CA ILE A 181 3.18 -11.20 2.71
C ILE A 181 4.14 -10.97 3.85
N SER A 182 3.92 -11.65 4.96
CA SER A 182 4.75 -11.54 6.15
C SER A 182 5.59 -12.80 6.35
N PHE A 183 6.82 -12.61 6.79
CA PHE A 183 7.77 -13.64 7.17
C PHE A 183 8.09 -13.52 8.65
N ASP A 184 8.03 -14.65 9.34
CA ASP A 184 8.45 -14.76 10.73
C ASP A 184 9.91 -15.20 10.74
N PHE A 185 10.76 -14.40 11.39
CA PHE A 185 12.16 -14.73 11.63
C PHE A 185 12.41 -14.80 13.13
N THR A 186 13.41 -15.58 13.53
CA THR A 186 13.80 -15.73 14.93
C THR A 186 14.39 -14.43 15.47
N ASP A 187 15.20 -13.75 14.65
CA ASP A 187 15.83 -12.47 14.96
C ASP A 187 16.20 -11.69 13.68
N ASP A 188 16.67 -10.45 13.87
CA ASP A 188 17.11 -9.56 12.78
C ASP A 188 18.28 -10.15 11.95
N VAL A 189 19.10 -11.04 12.53
CA VAL A 189 20.26 -11.63 11.85
C VAL A 189 19.79 -12.63 10.79
N GLU A 190 18.82 -13.48 11.13
CA GLU A 190 18.21 -14.42 10.19
C GLU A 190 17.56 -13.68 9.01
N ALA A 191 16.84 -12.59 9.29
CA ALA A 191 16.23 -11.75 8.26
C ALA A 191 17.27 -11.12 7.32
N LEU A 192 18.39 -10.62 7.85
CA LEU A 192 19.50 -10.09 7.05
C LEU A 192 20.18 -11.18 6.21
N GLN A 193 20.37 -12.38 6.78
CA GLN A 193 20.99 -13.51 6.07
C GLN A 193 20.15 -14.01 4.90
N SER A 194 18.84 -13.76 4.88
CA SER A 194 17.99 -14.04 3.72
C SER A 194 18.41 -13.22 2.48
N GLY A 195 19.09 -12.09 2.66
CA GLY A 195 19.45 -11.15 1.60
C GLY A 195 18.24 -10.48 0.94
N LEU A 196 17.06 -10.53 1.59
CA LEU A 196 15.80 -9.98 1.10
C LEU A 196 15.27 -8.80 1.95
N PHE A 197 15.71 -8.64 3.19
CA PHE A 197 15.23 -7.59 4.12
C PHE A 197 16.34 -6.61 4.54
N GLY A 198 16.92 -5.94 3.54
CA GLY A 198 17.97 -4.94 3.72
C GLY A 198 19.34 -5.38 3.20
N GLU A 199 20.16 -4.41 2.80
CA GLU A 199 21.51 -4.64 2.24
C GLU A 199 22.61 -4.35 3.28
N PHE A 200 22.52 -3.21 3.98
CA PHE A 200 23.49 -2.77 4.99
C PHE A 200 22.92 -2.69 6.41
N GLU A 201 21.60 -2.55 6.51
CA GLU A 201 20.84 -2.52 7.74
C GLU A 201 19.47 -3.14 7.49
N LEU A 202 18.81 -3.59 8.56
CA LEU A 202 17.54 -4.26 8.46
C LEU A 202 16.48 -3.30 7.89
N ASP A 203 15.91 -3.67 6.76
CA ASP A 203 14.77 -3.00 6.17
C ASP A 203 13.55 -3.92 6.35
N PRO A 204 12.71 -3.69 7.40
CA PRO A 204 11.69 -4.65 7.79
C PRO A 204 10.54 -4.75 6.79
N VAL A 205 10.48 -3.85 5.81
CA VAL A 205 9.43 -3.79 4.80
C VAL A 205 10.06 -3.57 3.44
N ARG A 206 9.62 -4.30 2.43
CA ARG A 206 10.11 -4.16 1.06
C ARG A 206 8.94 -4.14 0.09
N TYR A 207 8.97 -3.18 -0.83
CA TYR A 207 8.10 -3.19 -1.98
C TYR A 207 8.75 -3.91 -3.14
N VAL A 208 7.99 -4.79 -3.76
CA VAL A 208 8.37 -5.49 -4.97
C VAL A 208 7.35 -5.20 -6.04
N ASN A 209 7.84 -4.80 -7.21
CA ASN A 209 6.99 -4.65 -8.39
C ASN A 209 6.47 -6.06 -8.76
N PRO A 210 5.16 -6.25 -8.97
CA PRO A 210 4.61 -7.57 -9.26
C PRO A 210 5.09 -8.13 -10.63
N ASN A 211 5.75 -7.33 -11.47
CA ASN A 211 6.42 -7.80 -12.69
C ASN A 211 7.89 -8.20 -12.47
N ASP A 212 8.47 -7.94 -11.29
CA ASP A 212 9.83 -8.36 -10.93
C ASP A 212 9.83 -9.84 -10.56
N SER A 213 9.86 -10.67 -11.61
CA SER A 213 9.73 -12.11 -11.47
C SER A 213 10.87 -12.73 -10.69
N GLU A 214 12.09 -12.20 -10.84
CA GLU A 214 13.28 -12.71 -10.15
C GLU A 214 13.17 -12.50 -8.63
N THR A 215 12.86 -11.28 -8.21
CA THR A 215 12.71 -10.96 -6.78
C THR A 215 11.56 -11.75 -6.16
N LEU A 216 10.41 -11.84 -6.84
CA LEU A 216 9.27 -12.64 -6.39
C LEU A 216 9.63 -14.13 -6.22
N HIS A 217 10.45 -14.68 -7.12
CA HIS A 217 10.91 -16.06 -7.02
C HIS A 217 11.81 -16.29 -5.80
N ARG A 218 12.69 -15.34 -5.47
CA ARG A 218 13.53 -15.39 -4.26
C ARG A 218 12.69 -15.38 -2.99
N TYR A 219 11.65 -14.54 -2.93
CA TYR A 219 10.69 -14.55 -1.80
C TYR A 219 9.90 -15.85 -1.71
N CYS A 220 9.46 -16.42 -2.85
CA CYS A 220 8.80 -17.72 -2.89
C CYS A 220 9.70 -18.84 -2.37
N GLN A 221 10.98 -18.85 -2.76
CA GLN A 221 11.97 -19.79 -2.26
C GLN A 221 12.17 -19.67 -0.75
N LEU A 222 12.37 -18.44 -0.24
CA LEU A 222 12.46 -18.20 1.20
C LEU A 222 11.21 -18.74 1.92
N TRP A 223 10.03 -18.46 1.38
CA TRP A 223 8.77 -18.90 1.97
C TRP A 223 8.67 -20.43 2.04
N ARG A 224 9.06 -21.14 0.97
CA ARG A 224 9.12 -22.61 0.93
C ARG A 224 10.12 -23.18 1.92
N THR A 225 11.27 -22.52 2.13
CA THR A 225 12.26 -22.99 3.12
C THR A 225 11.76 -22.90 4.56
N GLN A 226 10.99 -21.85 4.88
CA GLN A 226 10.39 -21.67 6.20
C GLN A 226 9.12 -22.53 6.41
N ASN A 227 8.50 -22.98 5.33
CA ASN A 227 7.27 -23.78 5.35
C ASN A 227 7.44 -25.05 4.48
N PRO A 228 8.32 -26.00 4.87
CA PRO A 228 8.73 -27.13 4.04
C PRO A 228 7.68 -28.26 3.90
N THR A 229 6.52 -28.15 4.57
CA THR A 229 5.49 -29.19 4.51
C THR A 229 4.64 -29.05 3.25
N ASP A 230 4.49 -30.15 2.49
CA ASP A 230 3.53 -30.26 1.39
C ASP A 230 2.17 -29.76 1.86
N ILE A 231 1.72 -28.71 1.19
CA ILE A 231 0.44 -28.08 1.47
C ILE A 231 -0.58 -28.99 0.83
N THR A 232 -1.04 -29.97 1.60
CA THR A 232 -2.32 -30.60 1.32
C THR A 232 -3.31 -29.45 1.25
N ALA A 233 -3.81 -29.18 0.03
CA ALA A 233 -4.77 -28.13 -0.23
C ALA A 233 -5.81 -28.11 0.89
N CYS A 234 -5.90 -26.97 1.59
CA CYS A 234 -6.90 -26.81 2.64
C CYS A 234 -8.26 -26.74 1.92
N THR A 235 -8.88 -27.90 1.69
CA THR A 235 -10.25 -28.02 1.21
C THR A 235 -11.19 -27.66 2.36
N THR A 236 -11.17 -26.41 2.78
CA THR A 236 -12.16 -25.88 3.72
C THR A 236 -13.25 -25.23 2.88
N THR A 237 -14.27 -26.01 2.51
CA THR A 237 -15.43 -25.58 1.71
C THR A 237 -16.49 -24.84 2.53
N ALA A 238 -16.12 -24.18 3.62
CA ALA A 238 -17.05 -23.41 4.45
C ALA A 238 -16.59 -21.96 4.54
N PRO A 239 -17.44 -20.97 4.20
CA PRO A 239 -17.14 -19.57 4.49
C PRO A 239 -17.09 -19.43 6.01
N ALA A 240 -15.90 -19.19 6.55
CA ALA A 240 -15.75 -18.84 7.95
C ALA A 240 -16.46 -17.50 8.20
N ALA A 241 -17.16 -17.40 9.34
CA ALA A 241 -17.77 -16.16 9.76
C ALA A 241 -16.73 -15.00 9.82
N PRO A 242 -17.11 -13.73 9.63
CA PRO A 242 -16.19 -12.62 9.34
C PRO A 242 -15.35 -12.16 10.54
N ILE A 243 -15.33 -12.91 11.64
CA ILE A 243 -14.76 -12.51 12.94
C ILE A 243 -13.98 -13.69 13.54
N ALA A 244 -13.12 -14.33 12.74
CA ALA A 244 -12.10 -15.22 13.28
C ALA A 244 -10.79 -14.40 13.37
N PRO A 245 -10.12 -14.34 14.54
CA PRO A 245 -8.82 -13.68 14.62
C PRO A 245 -7.87 -14.36 13.62
N TRP A 246 -7.23 -13.57 12.76
CA TRP A 246 -6.35 -14.08 11.70
C TRP A 246 -5.16 -14.82 12.29
N THR A 247 -5.32 -16.15 12.38
CA THR A 247 -4.30 -17.05 12.89
C THR A 247 -3.17 -17.20 11.87
N ARG A 248 -2.02 -17.72 12.31
CA ARG A 248 -0.86 -18.01 11.45
C ARG A 248 -1.25 -18.84 10.22
N GLU A 249 -2.20 -19.75 10.37
CA GLU A 249 -2.70 -20.63 9.32
C GLU A 249 -3.37 -19.84 8.19
N VAL A 250 -4.17 -18.83 8.50
CA VAL A 250 -4.84 -18.00 7.47
C VAL A 250 -3.80 -17.16 6.71
N GLN A 251 -2.76 -16.69 7.40
CA GLN A 251 -1.67 -15.93 6.77
C GLN A 251 -0.83 -16.81 5.84
N GLN A 252 -0.57 -18.05 6.26
CA GLN A 252 0.09 -19.03 5.40
C GLN A 252 -0.78 -19.35 4.19
N ALA A 253 -2.09 -19.59 4.35
CA ALA A 253 -2.99 -19.86 3.23
C ALA A 253 -3.01 -18.73 2.18
N ALA A 254 -3.05 -17.46 2.61
CA ALA A 254 -2.99 -16.32 1.70
C ALA A 254 -1.64 -16.25 0.95
N ALA A 255 -0.52 -16.50 1.64
CA ALA A 255 0.79 -16.55 1.01
C ALA A 255 0.89 -17.70 -0.02
N VAL A 256 0.28 -18.85 0.27
CA VAL A 256 0.19 -19.99 -0.66
C VAL A 256 -0.56 -19.62 -1.92
N GLU A 257 -1.76 -19.05 -1.77
CA GLU A 257 -2.57 -18.63 -2.90
C GLU A 257 -1.80 -17.65 -3.78
N PHE A 258 -1.14 -16.66 -3.17
CA PHE A 258 -0.31 -15.71 -3.90
C PHE A 258 0.85 -16.39 -4.63
N PHE A 259 1.64 -17.22 -3.94
CA PHE A 259 2.82 -17.84 -4.55
C PHE A 259 2.44 -18.86 -5.63
N ALA A 260 1.24 -19.45 -5.59
CA ALA A 260 0.70 -20.25 -6.69
C ALA A 260 0.48 -19.40 -7.97
N LEU A 261 0.27 -18.08 -7.85
CA LEU A 261 0.17 -17.20 -9.02
C LEU A 261 1.49 -17.03 -9.78
N LEU A 262 2.62 -17.39 -9.16
CA LEU A 262 3.94 -17.36 -9.79
C LEU A 262 4.22 -18.62 -10.62
N GLU A 263 3.32 -19.61 -10.61
CA GLU A 263 3.41 -20.77 -11.49
C GLU A 263 3.17 -20.40 -12.96
N ASP A 264 3.43 -21.34 -13.87
CA ASP A 264 3.21 -21.18 -15.31
C ASP A 264 3.83 -19.90 -15.91
N GLY A 265 5.03 -19.53 -15.43
CA GLY A 265 5.72 -18.32 -15.88
C GLY A 265 5.01 -17.03 -15.48
N HIS A 266 4.32 -17.01 -14.34
CA HIS A 266 3.65 -15.85 -13.74
C HIS A 266 2.41 -15.37 -14.53
N LYS A 267 1.94 -16.16 -15.51
CA LYS A 267 0.73 -15.84 -16.28
C LYS A 267 -0.50 -15.58 -15.40
N PRO A 268 -0.80 -16.39 -14.36
CA PRO A 268 -1.95 -16.13 -13.50
C PRO A 268 -1.86 -14.79 -12.77
N LEU A 269 -0.66 -14.41 -12.31
CA LEU A 269 -0.41 -13.10 -11.69
C LEU A 269 -0.66 -11.96 -12.70
N HIS A 270 -0.15 -12.07 -13.92
CA HIS A 270 -0.36 -11.06 -14.97
C HIS A 270 -1.84 -10.91 -15.34
N ASP A 271 -2.57 -12.02 -15.46
CA ASP A 271 -4.02 -11.99 -15.72
C ASP A 271 -4.78 -11.33 -14.55
N ARG A 272 -4.36 -11.57 -13.30
CA ARG A 272 -4.94 -10.94 -12.09
C ARG A 272 -4.65 -9.44 -12.07
N LEU A 273 -3.43 -9.01 -12.40
CA LEU A 273 -3.05 -7.60 -12.53
C LEU A 273 -3.85 -6.88 -13.63
N ALA A 274 -4.07 -7.53 -14.77
CA ALA A 274 -4.88 -6.97 -15.85
C ALA A 274 -6.33 -6.73 -15.42
N ARG A 275 -6.96 -7.71 -14.75
CA ARG A 275 -8.30 -7.56 -14.18
C ARG A 275 -8.36 -6.49 -13.09
N TRP A 276 -7.32 -6.38 -12.27
CA TRP A 276 -7.21 -5.33 -11.28
C TRP A 276 -7.16 -3.94 -11.94
N LYS A 277 -6.34 -3.76 -12.97
CA LYS A 277 -6.25 -2.49 -13.71
C LYS A 277 -7.58 -2.10 -14.35
N GLU A 278 -8.28 -3.07 -14.94
CA GLU A 278 -9.62 -2.84 -15.48
C GLU A 278 -10.61 -2.40 -14.40
N TYR A 279 -10.54 -3.03 -13.22
CA TYR A 279 -11.37 -2.64 -12.09
C TYR A 279 -11.06 -1.24 -11.58
N VAL A 280 -9.78 -0.88 -11.42
CA VAL A 280 -9.39 0.48 -10.99
C VAL A 280 -9.88 1.51 -12.00
N ASP A 281 -9.70 1.27 -13.31
CA ASP A 281 -10.21 2.14 -14.37
C ASP A 281 -11.73 2.32 -14.24
N ARG A 282 -12.45 1.20 -14.11
CA ARG A 282 -13.91 1.22 -14.00
C ARG A 282 -14.37 1.96 -12.73
N ARG A 283 -13.73 1.69 -11.60
CA ARG A 283 -14.04 2.29 -10.30
C ARG A 283 -13.82 3.79 -10.33
N TRP A 284 -12.72 4.25 -10.91
CA TRP A 284 -12.41 5.67 -11.08
C TRP A 284 -13.44 6.38 -11.95
N VAL A 285 -13.77 5.80 -13.11
CA VAL A 285 -14.73 6.37 -14.06
C VAL A 285 -16.13 6.45 -13.45
N TRP A 286 -16.60 5.40 -12.77
CA TRP A 286 -17.86 5.43 -12.03
C TRP A 286 -17.87 6.55 -10.98
N ASN A 287 -16.78 6.69 -10.22
CA ASN A 287 -16.69 7.72 -9.19
C ASN A 287 -16.82 9.14 -9.79
N VAL A 288 -16.14 9.40 -10.92
CA VAL A 288 -16.26 10.68 -11.63
C VAL A 288 -17.66 10.91 -12.18
N PHE A 289 -18.29 9.87 -12.75
CA PHE A 289 -19.66 9.94 -13.25
C PHE A 289 -20.67 10.29 -12.15
N HIS A 290 -20.58 9.64 -10.99
CA HIS A 290 -21.46 9.91 -9.86
C HIS A 290 -21.27 11.33 -9.32
N ARG A 291 -20.02 11.77 -9.15
CA ARG A 291 -19.71 13.13 -8.71
C ARG A 291 -20.36 14.17 -9.64
N MET A 292 -20.22 14.02 -10.96
CA MET A 292 -20.86 14.90 -11.93
C MET A 292 -22.40 14.86 -11.85
N THR A 293 -22.97 13.69 -11.62
CA THR A 293 -24.42 13.51 -11.47
C THR A 293 -24.94 14.24 -10.24
N GLU A 294 -24.23 14.19 -9.12
CA GLU A 294 -24.58 14.93 -7.91
C GLU A 294 -24.40 16.44 -8.06
N GLU A 295 -23.33 16.89 -8.73
CA GLU A 295 -23.12 18.29 -9.08
C GLU A 295 -24.27 18.83 -9.95
N ALA A 296 -24.69 18.08 -10.97
CA ALA A 296 -25.86 18.43 -11.79
C ALA A 296 -27.15 18.51 -10.97
N LYS A 297 -27.39 17.53 -10.08
CA LYS A 297 -28.55 17.54 -9.16
C LYS A 297 -28.52 18.75 -8.22
N ALA A 298 -27.33 19.19 -7.82
CA ALA A 298 -27.12 20.40 -7.02
C ALA A 298 -27.22 21.71 -7.84
N GLY A 299 -27.51 21.63 -9.15
CA GLY A 299 -27.69 22.80 -10.03
C GLY A 299 -26.40 23.33 -10.66
N ALA A 300 -25.29 22.59 -10.58
CA ALA A 300 -24.07 22.96 -11.29
C ALA A 300 -24.28 22.85 -12.82
N PRO A 301 -23.68 23.73 -13.63
CA PRO A 301 -23.81 23.73 -15.08
C PRO A 301 -22.92 22.63 -15.72
N VAL A 302 -23.13 21.37 -15.34
CA VAL A 302 -22.39 20.21 -15.85
C VAL A 302 -23.30 19.36 -16.73
N SER A 303 -22.78 18.91 -17.89
CA SER A 303 -23.49 18.00 -18.78
C SER A 303 -23.10 16.57 -18.42
N VAL A 304 -24.03 15.80 -17.87
CA VAL A 304 -23.84 14.40 -17.52
C VAL A 304 -24.10 13.54 -18.76
N PRO A 305 -23.13 12.73 -19.24
CA PRO A 305 -23.38 11.83 -20.36
C PRO A 305 -24.38 10.73 -19.97
N ASP A 306 -25.00 10.10 -20.96
CA ASP A 306 -25.90 8.96 -20.73
C ASP A 306 -25.12 7.76 -20.18
N CYS A 307 -25.59 7.22 -19.05
CA CYS A 307 -24.98 6.07 -18.36
C CYS A 307 -24.86 4.85 -19.29
N ASP A 308 -25.90 4.58 -20.07
CA ASP A 308 -25.97 3.36 -20.91
C ASP A 308 -25.04 3.44 -22.13
N VAL A 309 -24.61 4.65 -22.49
CA VAL A 309 -23.60 4.87 -23.53
C VAL A 309 -22.18 4.72 -23.00
N LEU A 310 -21.97 4.99 -21.71
CA LEU A 310 -20.67 4.95 -21.03
C LEU A 310 -20.31 3.56 -20.53
N PHE A 311 -21.28 2.83 -19.99
CA PHE A 311 -21.09 1.56 -19.32
C PHE A 311 -21.90 0.48 -20.04
N LEU A 312 -21.20 -0.43 -20.72
CA LEU A 312 -21.82 -1.43 -21.57
C LEU A 312 -22.20 -2.67 -20.74
N PRO A 313 -23.46 -3.14 -20.80
CA PRO A 313 -23.88 -4.32 -20.06
C PRO A 313 -23.18 -5.57 -20.61
N PRO A 314 -22.91 -6.58 -19.76
CA PRO A 314 -22.29 -7.84 -20.20
C PRO A 314 -23.17 -8.62 -21.19
N TYR A 315 -24.49 -8.41 -21.15
CA TYR A 315 -25.47 -9.07 -22.01
C TYR A 315 -26.43 -8.03 -22.62
N PRO A 316 -26.12 -7.50 -23.82
CA PRO A 316 -26.97 -6.50 -24.47
C PRO A 316 -28.37 -7.05 -24.78
N GLY A 317 -29.42 -6.30 -24.43
CA GLY A 317 -30.82 -6.63 -24.76
C GLY A 317 -31.57 -7.50 -23.76
N TYR A 318 -30.96 -7.83 -22.63
CA TYR A 318 -31.68 -8.44 -21.49
C TYR A 318 -32.13 -7.33 -20.53
N ASP A 319 -33.40 -7.35 -20.15
CA ASP A 319 -34.00 -6.40 -19.22
C ASP A 319 -33.78 -6.89 -17.78
N TRP A 320 -32.99 -6.16 -17.00
CA TRP A 320 -32.57 -6.53 -15.65
C TRP A 320 -33.29 -5.71 -14.57
N GLU A 321 -34.33 -4.95 -14.93
CA GLU A 321 -35.01 -4.00 -14.03
C GLU A 321 -35.94 -4.67 -12.99
N ASP A 322 -36.17 -5.99 -13.08
CA ASP A 322 -37.16 -6.68 -12.25
C ASP A 322 -36.70 -7.00 -10.80
N ASP A 323 -35.41 -6.82 -10.46
CA ASP A 323 -34.90 -7.04 -9.09
C ASP A 323 -33.71 -6.11 -8.75
N GLU A 324 -33.90 -5.24 -7.76
CA GLU A 324 -32.95 -4.18 -7.34
C GLU A 324 -31.63 -4.76 -6.78
N GLU A 325 -31.66 -5.91 -6.09
CA GLU A 325 -30.46 -6.58 -5.57
C GLU A 325 -29.65 -7.22 -6.71
N THR A 326 -30.36 -7.76 -7.71
CA THR A 326 -29.80 -8.30 -8.94
C THR A 326 -29.24 -7.18 -9.84
N TYR A 327 -29.85 -6.01 -9.84
CA TYR A 327 -29.48 -4.85 -10.67
C TYR A 327 -28.10 -4.27 -10.32
N GLU A 328 -27.82 -4.06 -9.04
CA GLU A 328 -26.51 -3.55 -8.58
C GLU A 328 -25.39 -4.57 -8.83
N TYR A 329 -25.68 -5.86 -8.61
CA TYR A 329 -24.78 -6.94 -8.98
C TYR A 329 -24.48 -6.94 -10.49
N PHE A 330 -25.45 -6.68 -11.36
CA PHE A 330 -25.20 -6.66 -12.80
C PHE A 330 -24.42 -5.42 -13.25
N ARG A 331 -24.72 -4.23 -12.69
CA ARG A 331 -23.91 -3.02 -12.92
C ARG A 331 -22.44 -3.22 -12.58
N SER A 332 -22.15 -4.13 -11.63
CA SER A 332 -20.77 -4.51 -11.33
C SER A 332 -19.98 -5.11 -12.49
N LYS A 333 -20.70 -5.72 -13.41
CA LYS A 333 -20.14 -6.45 -14.56
C LYS A 333 -20.12 -5.59 -15.81
N TYR A 334 -20.55 -4.33 -15.74
CA TYR A 334 -20.53 -3.45 -16.90
C TYR A 334 -19.07 -3.16 -17.27
N THR A 335 -18.82 -3.13 -18.58
CA THR A 335 -17.51 -2.80 -19.12
C THR A 335 -17.49 -1.33 -19.55
N LEU A 336 -16.32 -0.70 -19.48
CA LEU A 336 -16.19 0.67 -19.94
C LEU A 336 -16.27 0.72 -21.47
N ASN A 337 -17.10 1.62 -22.02
CA ASN A 337 -17.03 1.99 -23.42
C ASN A 337 -15.75 2.83 -23.68
N ARG A 338 -14.59 2.16 -23.76
CA ARG A 338 -13.28 2.80 -23.93
C ARG A 338 -13.14 3.62 -25.22
N GLY A 339 -14.04 3.45 -26.18
CA GLY A 339 -14.11 4.26 -27.40
C GLY A 339 -14.83 5.60 -27.22
N HIS A 340 -15.56 5.79 -26.12
CA HIS A 340 -16.31 7.02 -25.88
C HIS A 340 -15.37 8.17 -25.47
N PRO A 341 -15.45 9.36 -26.11
CA PRO A 341 -14.52 10.47 -25.83
C PRO A 341 -14.48 10.92 -24.37
N TRP A 342 -15.63 10.88 -23.68
CA TRP A 342 -15.67 11.22 -22.24
C TRP A 342 -14.90 10.20 -21.39
N ILE A 343 -14.99 8.91 -21.70
CA ILE A 343 -14.25 7.87 -20.95
C ILE A 343 -12.75 8.05 -21.13
N GLN A 344 -12.31 8.31 -22.37
CA GLN A 344 -10.90 8.59 -22.67
C GLN A 344 -10.41 9.81 -21.88
N ALA A 345 -11.15 10.92 -21.92
CA ALA A 345 -10.78 12.14 -21.20
C ALA A 345 -10.74 11.96 -19.67
N VAL A 346 -11.57 11.09 -19.11
CA VAL A 346 -11.54 10.76 -17.67
C VAL A 346 -10.33 9.90 -17.33
N LEU A 347 -10.03 8.87 -18.13
CA LEU A 347 -8.87 8.00 -17.92
C LEU A 347 -7.55 8.72 -18.16
N ASP A 348 -7.48 9.65 -19.11
CA ASP A 348 -6.29 10.48 -19.38
C ASP A 348 -5.93 11.40 -18.19
N LYS A 349 -6.92 11.75 -17.37
CA LYS A 349 -6.75 12.56 -16.15
C LYS A 349 -6.67 11.71 -14.88
N MET A 350 -6.78 10.39 -15.00
CA MET A 350 -6.72 9.49 -13.86
C MET A 350 -5.29 9.44 -13.32
N PRO A 351 -5.09 9.51 -12.00
CA PRO A 351 -3.80 9.22 -11.39
C PRO A 351 -3.30 7.84 -11.81
N VAL A 352 -1.98 7.71 -11.96
CA VAL A 352 -1.34 6.42 -12.19
C VAL A 352 -1.34 5.65 -10.88
N PHE A 353 -2.13 4.58 -10.83
CA PHE A 353 -2.11 3.60 -9.75
C PHE A 353 -1.17 2.45 -10.12
N GLN A 354 -0.01 2.38 -9.48
CA GLN A 354 0.98 1.34 -9.69
C GLN A 354 0.85 0.26 -8.62
N PRO A 355 0.58 -1.01 -8.98
CA PRO A 355 0.44 -2.08 -8.00
C PRO A 355 1.79 -2.47 -7.41
N MET A 356 1.85 -2.69 -6.11
CA MET A 356 3.03 -3.13 -5.37
C MET A 356 2.68 -4.29 -4.44
N ILE A 357 3.64 -5.21 -4.27
CA ILE A 357 3.60 -6.28 -3.25
C ILE A 357 4.45 -5.83 -2.07
N LEU A 358 3.92 -5.89 -0.85
CA LEU A 358 4.67 -5.62 0.36
C LEU A 358 5.11 -6.93 0.99
N PHE A 359 6.42 -7.13 1.08
CA PHE A 359 7.00 -8.16 1.92
C PHE A 359 7.39 -7.55 3.25
N ARG A 360 6.99 -8.21 4.34
CA ARG A 360 7.22 -7.75 5.71
C ARG A 360 7.98 -8.78 6.52
N HIS A 361 8.95 -8.30 7.26
CA HIS A 361 9.63 -9.02 8.32
C HIS A 361 8.91 -8.77 9.66
N ARG A 362 8.61 -9.85 10.40
CA ARG A 362 8.16 -9.79 11.79
C ARG A 362 9.18 -10.47 12.71
N THR A 363 9.77 -9.70 13.63
CA THR A 363 10.56 -10.24 14.76
C THR A 363 9.70 -10.39 16.01
N GLY A 364 9.52 -11.62 16.50
CA GLY A 364 9.10 -11.85 17.89
C GLY A 364 7.77 -11.21 18.32
N ILE A 365 6.90 -10.84 17.38
CA ILE A 365 5.56 -10.31 17.67
C ILE A 365 4.62 -11.50 17.75
N GLY A 366 4.39 -12.00 18.97
CA GLY A 366 3.13 -12.65 19.25
C GLY A 366 2.03 -11.62 19.05
N CYS A 367 1.40 -11.61 17.87
CA CYS A 367 0.08 -11.01 17.72
C CYS A 367 -0.86 -11.86 18.58
N ASN A 368 -0.95 -11.53 19.86
CA ASN A 368 -1.95 -12.13 20.74
C ASN A 368 -3.29 -11.63 20.21
N GLY A 369 -3.91 -12.42 19.32
CA GLY A 369 -5.33 -12.32 19.06
C GLY A 369 -6.03 -12.42 20.40
N ARG A 370 -6.78 -11.38 20.77
CA ARG A 370 -7.79 -11.50 21.81
C ARG A 370 -9.10 -11.86 21.14
#